data_AF-A0A7V9JLZ9-F1
#
_entry.id   AF-A0A7V9JLZ9-F1
#
_cell.length_a   1.000
_cell.length_b   1.000
_cell.length_c   1.000
_cell.angle_alpha   90.00
_cell.angle_beta   90.00
_cell.angle_gamma   90.00
#
_symmetry.space_group_name_H-M   'P 1'
#
loop_
_entity.id
_entity.type
_entity.pdbx_description
1 polymer ?
#
loop_
_entity_poly.entity_id
_entity_poly.type
_entity_poly.pdbx_seq_one_letter_code
_entity_poly.pdbx_strand_id
1 'polypeptide(L)'
;MKRVEIAENRQVEVRLTPEQGHALAASDIVTAVPSPHDPQLWKIKPSGRVVGVARVGDVEIWITPKLPIARLLFLAGYAKQPSGWRDDDVELGIAEGLVPAVARSLCHQAEHALRQGPLHGYRTVEESSSVLRGRLREADQL
;
A
#
# COMPACT_ATOMS: atom_id res chain seq x y z
N MET A 1 -11.99 6.22 17.03
CA MET A 1 -11.41 5.31 16.03
C MET A 1 -10.52 4.33 16.76
N LYS A 2 -10.74 3.03 16.58
CA LYS A 2 -10.09 1.98 17.36
C LYS A 2 -9.11 1.20 16.50
N ARG A 3 -7.85 1.10 16.93
CA ARG A 3 -6.80 0.33 16.24
C ARG A 3 -6.67 -1.05 16.88
N VAL A 4 -6.58 -2.09 16.04
CA VAL A 4 -6.37 -3.47 16.45
C VAL A 4 -5.22 -4.05 15.63
N GLU A 5 -4.17 -4.48 16.30
CA GLU A 5 -2.99 -5.09 15.66
C GLU A 5 -2.98 -6.60 15.89
N ILE A 6 -2.79 -7.36 14.82
CA ILE A 6 -2.86 -8.82 14.84
C ILE A 6 -1.79 -9.37 13.89
N ALA A 7 -0.98 -10.32 14.34
CA ALA A 7 -0.13 -11.06 13.40
C ALA A 7 -0.98 -12.04 12.57
N GLU A 8 -0.64 -12.27 11.30
CA GLU A 8 -1.43 -13.09 10.35
C GLU A 8 -1.85 -14.50 10.88
N ASN A 9 -1.12 -15.06 11.84
CA ASN A 9 -1.37 -16.37 12.44
C ASN A 9 -1.78 -16.33 13.91
N ARG A 10 -2.04 -15.14 14.45
CA ARG A 10 -2.46 -14.97 15.84
C ARG A 10 -3.92 -14.60 15.90
N GLN A 11 -4.47 -14.78 17.09
CA GLN A 11 -5.78 -14.26 17.46
C GLN A 11 -5.59 -13.31 18.64
N VAL A 12 -6.43 -12.30 18.72
CA VAL A 12 -6.45 -11.35 19.83
C VAL A 12 -7.86 -11.24 20.38
N GLU A 13 -7.96 -10.95 21.67
CA GLU A 13 -9.22 -10.57 22.30
C GLU A 13 -9.22 -9.06 22.49
N VAL A 14 -10.23 -8.40 21.91
CA VAL A 14 -10.35 -6.95 21.98
C VAL A 14 -11.78 -6.60 22.35
N ARG A 15 -11.95 -5.60 23.21
CA ARG A 15 -13.29 -5.11 23.53
C ARG A 15 -13.88 -4.39 22.33
N LEU A 16 -15.06 -4.75 21.86
CA LEU A 16 -15.75 -4.06 20.76
C LEU A 16 -17.21 -3.85 21.12
N THR A 17 -17.81 -2.81 20.54
CA THR A 17 -19.27 -2.74 20.52
C THR A 17 -19.82 -3.89 19.67
N PRO A 18 -21.06 -4.34 19.91
CA PRO A 18 -21.69 -5.34 19.06
C PRO A 18 -21.68 -4.92 17.58
N GLU A 19 -21.96 -3.65 17.28
CA GLU A 19 -21.93 -3.11 15.92
C GLU A 19 -20.56 -3.28 15.25
N GLN A 20 -19.48 -2.94 15.98
CA GLN A 20 -18.10 -3.12 15.51
C GLN A 20 -17.76 -4.59 15.25
N GLY A 21 -18.13 -5.47 16.18
CA GLY A 21 -17.87 -6.91 16.08
C GLY A 21 -18.57 -7.55 14.88
N HIS A 22 -19.85 -7.21 14.66
CA HIS A 22 -20.61 -7.71 13.51
C HIS A 22 -20.10 -7.14 12.19
N ALA A 23 -19.73 -5.85 12.15
CA ALA A 23 -19.15 -5.24 10.96
C ALA A 23 -17.84 -5.94 10.56
N LEU A 24 -16.99 -6.26 11.54
CA LEU A 24 -15.76 -7.04 11.31
C LEU A 24 -16.06 -8.46 10.82
N ALA A 25 -17.04 -9.14 11.41
CA ALA A 25 -17.44 -10.48 11.00
C ALA A 25 -17.97 -10.53 9.55
N ALA A 26 -18.59 -9.45 9.07
CA ALA A 26 -19.10 -9.32 7.70
C ALA A 26 -18.05 -8.85 6.68
N SER A 27 -16.80 -8.58 7.11
CA SER A 27 -15.81 -7.90 6.27
C SER A 27 -14.96 -8.81 5.38
N ASP A 28 -15.02 -10.14 5.57
CA ASP A 28 -14.13 -11.15 4.99
C ASP A 28 -12.62 -10.97 5.28
N ILE A 29 -12.21 -9.88 5.95
CA ILE A 29 -10.82 -9.59 6.33
C ILE A 29 -10.40 -10.32 7.60
N VAL A 30 -11.33 -10.43 8.56
CA VAL A 30 -11.12 -11.12 9.83
C VAL A 30 -12.33 -11.98 10.18
N THR A 31 -12.07 -13.08 10.88
CA THR A 31 -13.10 -13.77 11.66
C THR A 31 -13.23 -13.03 12.98
N ALA A 32 -14.44 -12.55 13.30
CA ALA A 32 -14.74 -11.91 14.58
C ALA A 32 -15.90 -12.66 15.25
N VAL A 33 -15.66 -13.18 16.45
CA VAL A 33 -16.67 -13.89 17.24
C VAL A 33 -16.68 -13.35 18.68
N PRO A 34 -17.86 -13.15 19.30
CA PRO A 34 -17.93 -12.74 20.70
C PRO A 34 -17.38 -13.84 21.61
N SER A 35 -16.76 -13.44 22.72
CA SER A 35 -16.25 -14.35 23.73
C SER A 35 -17.43 -15.01 24.47
N PRO A 36 -17.37 -16.31 24.77
CA PRO A 36 -18.46 -17.00 25.49
C PRO A 36 -18.78 -16.41 26.87
N HIS A 37 -17.83 -15.69 27.49
CA HIS A 37 -17.93 -15.21 28.87
C HIS A 37 -18.20 -13.70 28.98
N ASP A 38 -17.93 -12.93 27.92
CA ASP A 38 -18.13 -11.47 27.90
C ASP A 38 -18.57 -11.04 26.49
N PRO A 39 -19.83 -10.58 26.30
CA PRO A 39 -20.35 -10.16 24.99
C PRO A 39 -19.70 -8.86 24.47
N GLN A 40 -18.98 -8.12 25.31
CA GLN A 40 -18.18 -6.96 24.89
C GLN A 40 -16.78 -7.36 24.45
N LEU A 41 -16.35 -8.59 24.70
CA LEU A 41 -15.02 -9.07 24.31
C LEU A 41 -15.13 -9.91 23.04
N TRP A 42 -14.37 -9.56 22.02
CA TRP A 42 -14.42 -10.22 20.72
C TRP A 42 -13.08 -10.87 20.41
N LYS A 43 -13.12 -12.13 20.00
CA LYS A 43 -11.99 -12.88 19.45
C LYS A 43 -11.88 -12.56 17.98
N ILE A 44 -10.75 -11.97 17.59
CA ILE A 44 -10.47 -11.56 16.22
C ILE A 44 -9.29 -12.37 15.72
N LYS A 45 -9.45 -12.95 14.53
CA LYS A 45 -8.41 -13.71 13.82
C LYS A 45 -8.39 -13.28 12.36
N PRO A 46 -7.21 -13.03 11.75
CA PRO A 46 -7.11 -12.77 10.32
C PRO A 46 -7.73 -13.89 9.47
N SER A 47 -8.48 -13.52 8.44
CA SER A 47 -9.04 -14.46 7.47
C SER A 47 -7.99 -14.78 6.41
N GLY A 48 -7.46 -16.01 6.40
CA GLY A 48 -6.63 -16.52 5.31
C GLY A 48 -5.36 -15.72 5.00
N ARG A 49 -5.11 -15.47 3.69
CA ARG A 49 -3.87 -14.91 3.13
C ARG A 49 -3.86 -13.36 3.09
N VAL A 50 -4.53 -12.70 4.02
CA VAL A 50 -4.63 -11.22 4.04
C VAL A 50 -3.57 -10.66 4.99
N VAL A 51 -2.74 -9.74 4.49
CA VAL A 51 -1.75 -8.95 5.25
C VAL A 51 -1.83 -7.50 4.82
N GLY A 52 -1.71 -6.56 5.75
CA GLY A 52 -1.87 -5.13 5.47
C GLY A 52 -2.78 -4.41 6.46
N VAL A 53 -3.27 -3.24 6.07
CA VAL A 53 -4.16 -2.40 6.90
C VAL A 53 -5.52 -2.31 6.22
N ALA A 54 -6.59 -2.52 6.98
CA ALA A 54 -7.95 -2.37 6.50
C ALA A 54 -8.79 -1.58 7.49
N ARG A 55 -9.75 -0.82 6.96
CA ARG A 55 -10.71 -0.07 7.76
C ARG A 55 -12.10 -0.66 7.58
N VAL A 56 -12.74 -0.99 8.70
CA VAL A 56 -14.11 -1.49 8.75
C VAL A 56 -14.87 -0.60 9.73
N GLY A 57 -15.70 0.29 9.18
CA GLY A 57 -16.38 1.32 9.96
C GLY A 57 -15.40 2.26 10.67
N ASP A 58 -15.39 2.22 12.01
CA ASP A 58 -14.52 3.01 12.89
C ASP A 58 -13.37 2.19 13.51
N VAL A 59 -13.21 0.94 13.07
CA VAL A 59 -12.11 0.03 13.46
C VAL A 59 -11.08 -0.05 12.34
N GLU A 60 -9.82 0.12 12.72
CA GLU A 60 -8.65 -0.07 11.85
C GLU A 60 -7.92 -1.36 12.26
N ILE A 61 -7.87 -2.31 11.34
CA ILE A 61 -7.27 -3.63 11.50
C ILE A 61 -5.90 -3.60 10.83
N TRP A 62 -4.85 -3.88 11.61
CA TRP A 62 -3.47 -4.03 11.13
C TRP A 62 -3.09 -5.50 11.22
N ILE A 63 -2.90 -6.13 10.07
CA ILE A 63 -2.46 -7.53 9.97
C ILE A 63 -0.98 -7.57 9.58
N THR A 64 -0.14 -7.91 10.54
CA THR A 64 1.31 -7.95 10.35
C THR A 64 1.72 -9.31 9.76
N PRO A 65 2.49 -9.33 8.66
CA PRO A 65 2.98 -10.58 8.07
C PRO A 65 3.98 -11.29 8.99
N LYS A 66 4.11 -12.61 8.85
CA LYS A 66 5.18 -13.38 9.53
C LYS A 66 6.57 -13.01 9.01
N LEU A 67 6.65 -12.64 7.74
CA LEU A 67 7.88 -12.25 7.10
C LEU A 67 8.06 -10.74 7.23
N PRO A 68 9.28 -10.25 7.55
CA PRO A 68 9.58 -8.83 7.47
C PRO A 68 9.21 -8.29 6.09
N ILE A 69 8.69 -7.06 6.06
CA ILE A 69 8.28 -6.37 4.83
C ILE A 69 9.38 -6.39 3.77
N ALA A 70 10.63 -6.14 4.16
CA ALA A 70 11.79 -6.19 3.28
C ALA A 70 11.90 -7.53 2.53
N ARG A 71 11.63 -8.64 3.22
CA ARG A 71 11.65 -9.98 2.62
C ARG A 71 10.46 -10.24 1.69
N LEU A 72 9.30 -9.65 1.96
CA LEU A 72 8.16 -9.70 1.04
C LEU A 72 8.45 -8.92 -0.25
N LEU A 73 9.05 -7.73 -0.12
CA LEU A 73 9.47 -6.92 -1.27
C LEU A 73 10.54 -7.61 -2.11
N PHE A 74 11.53 -8.23 -1.45
CA PHE A 74 12.51 -9.11 -2.08
C PHE A 74 11.82 -10.20 -2.91
N LEU A 75 10.90 -10.97 -2.30
CA LEU A 75 10.22 -12.07 -2.98
C LEU A 75 9.37 -11.58 -4.16
N ALA A 76 8.72 -10.43 -4.02
CA ALA A 76 7.93 -9.83 -5.10
C ALA A 76 8.80 -9.36 -6.28
N GLY A 77 9.96 -8.75 -6.01
CA GLY A 77 10.94 -8.37 -7.02
C GLY A 77 11.57 -9.58 -7.70
N TYR A 78 12.00 -10.55 -6.89
CA TYR A 78 12.59 -11.81 -7.35
C TYR A 78 11.65 -12.59 -8.27
N ALA A 79 10.36 -12.70 -7.92
CA ALA A 79 9.37 -13.39 -8.75
C ALA A 79 9.15 -12.73 -10.12
N LYS A 80 9.35 -11.41 -10.22
CA LYS A 80 9.23 -10.67 -11.49
C LYS A 80 10.50 -10.75 -12.33
N GLN A 81 11.67 -10.57 -11.73
CA GLN A 81 12.94 -10.64 -12.44
C GLN A 81 14.08 -11.02 -11.48
N PRO A 82 14.47 -12.31 -11.42
CA PRO A 82 15.50 -12.78 -10.48
C PRO A 82 16.85 -12.08 -10.60
N SER A 83 17.21 -11.65 -11.82
CA SER A 83 18.46 -10.92 -12.12
C SER A 83 18.37 -9.40 -11.91
N GLY A 84 17.16 -8.87 -11.70
CA GLY A 84 16.92 -7.44 -11.53
C GLY A 84 16.93 -6.97 -10.08
N TRP A 85 16.90 -7.89 -9.12
CA TRP A 85 16.99 -7.56 -7.70
C TRP A 85 18.44 -7.31 -7.28
N ARG A 86 18.72 -6.15 -6.69
CA ARG A 86 20.00 -5.80 -6.08
C ARG A 86 19.80 -5.61 -4.58
N ASP A 87 20.58 -6.32 -3.76
CA ASP A 87 20.48 -6.24 -2.29
C ASP A 87 20.75 -4.83 -1.75
N ASP A 88 21.43 -3.98 -2.52
CA ASP A 88 21.75 -2.60 -2.15
C ASP A 88 20.56 -1.61 -2.29
N ASP A 89 19.47 -2.00 -2.95
CA ASP A 89 18.37 -1.07 -3.27
C ASP A 89 17.47 -0.75 -2.05
N VAL A 90 17.60 -1.51 -0.96
CA VAL A 90 16.68 -1.47 0.16
C VAL A 90 17.39 -1.78 1.50
N GLU A 91 18.21 -0.85 2.00
CA GLU A 91 18.57 -0.84 3.43
C GLU A 91 17.37 -0.37 4.26
N LEU A 92 16.36 -1.24 4.41
CA LEU A 92 15.25 -0.97 5.33
C LEU A 92 15.61 -1.50 6.70
N GLY A 93 15.70 -0.58 7.67
CA GLY A 93 15.58 -0.94 9.07
C GLY A 93 14.28 -1.74 9.27
N ILE A 94 14.38 -2.83 10.04
CA ILE A 94 13.32 -3.84 10.30
C ILE A 94 11.98 -3.22 10.78
N ALA A 95 11.98 -1.94 11.18
CA ALA A 95 10.86 -1.20 11.75
C ALA A 95 10.04 -0.36 10.76
N GLU A 96 10.49 -0.17 9.52
CA GLU A 96 9.79 0.66 8.54
C GLU A 96 8.81 -0.21 7.74
N GLY A 97 7.51 -0.07 7.99
CA GLY A 97 6.45 -0.85 7.33
C GLY A 97 6.43 -0.71 5.79
N LEU A 98 5.46 -1.36 5.14
CA LEU A 98 5.38 -1.44 3.67
C LEU A 98 5.40 -0.08 2.95
N VAL A 99 4.72 0.92 3.50
CA VAL A 99 4.60 2.23 2.84
C VAL A 99 5.95 2.97 2.81
N PRO A 100 6.67 3.17 3.94
CA PRO A 100 8.03 3.69 3.92
C PRO A 100 8.97 2.91 2.99
N ALA A 101 8.85 1.58 3.00
CA ALA A 101 9.65 0.68 2.18
C ALA A 101 9.50 0.94 0.67
N VAL A 102 8.25 1.04 0.20
CA VAL A 102 7.94 1.34 -1.20
C VAL A 102 8.34 2.77 -1.55
N ALA A 103 8.11 3.73 -0.65
CA ALA A 103 8.49 5.13 -0.88
C ALA A 103 10.01 5.27 -1.06
N ARG A 104 10.81 4.61 -0.21
CA ARG A 104 12.27 4.66 -0.30
C ARG A 104 12.78 4.02 -1.59
N SER A 105 12.24 2.85 -1.94
CA SER A 105 12.57 2.17 -3.21
C SER A 105 12.23 3.04 -4.42
N LEU A 106 11.04 3.67 -4.44
CA LEU A 106 10.64 4.58 -5.51
C LEU A 106 11.60 5.77 -5.64
N CYS A 107 11.98 6.40 -4.53
CA CYS A 107 12.94 7.51 -4.55
C CYS A 107 14.29 7.08 -5.16
N HIS A 108 14.85 5.95 -4.72
CA HIS A 108 16.10 5.44 -5.27
C HIS A 108 16.01 5.13 -6.77
N GLN A 109 14.91 4.51 -7.20
CA GLN A 109 14.69 4.19 -8.61
C GLN A 109 14.49 5.47 -9.45
N ALA A 110 13.79 6.47 -8.93
CA ALA A 110 13.62 7.76 -9.58
C ALA A 110 14.96 8.52 -9.71
N GLU A 111 15.75 8.58 -8.64
CA GLU A 111 17.09 9.17 -8.66
C GLU A 111 18.01 8.47 -9.66
N HIS A 112 17.96 7.13 -9.72
CA HIS A 112 18.73 6.36 -10.68
C HIS A 112 18.29 6.64 -12.12
N ALA A 113 16.97 6.59 -12.40
CA ALA A 113 16.41 6.81 -13.73
C ALA A 113 16.66 8.24 -14.24
N LEU A 114 16.59 9.23 -13.34
CA LEU A 114 16.79 10.65 -13.67
C LEU A 114 18.27 11.07 -13.71
N ARG A 115 19.20 10.19 -13.31
CA ARG A 115 20.65 10.50 -13.24
C ARG A 115 21.24 10.90 -14.59
N GLN A 116 20.74 10.31 -15.68
CA GLN A 116 21.19 10.61 -17.04
C GLN A 116 20.35 11.74 -17.71
N GLY A 117 19.50 12.41 -16.93
CA GLY A 117 18.53 13.38 -17.41
C GLY A 117 17.13 12.78 -17.60
N PRO A 118 16.07 13.59 -17.47
CA PRO A 118 14.70 13.13 -17.67
C PRO A 118 14.45 12.77 -19.15
N LEU A 119 13.56 11.80 -19.37
CA LEU A 119 13.07 11.50 -20.71
C LEU A 119 12.16 12.64 -21.19
N HIS A 120 12.62 13.37 -22.20
CA HIS A 120 11.82 14.41 -22.85
C HIS A 120 10.97 13.81 -23.98
N GLY A 121 9.66 13.74 -23.75
CA GLY A 121 8.68 13.44 -24.78
C GLY A 121 8.14 14.72 -25.44
N TYR A 122 7.90 14.68 -26.75
CA TYR A 122 7.23 15.77 -27.47
C TYR A 122 5.73 15.51 -27.54
N ARG A 123 4.93 16.54 -27.26
CA ARG A 123 3.48 16.54 -27.46
C ARG A 123 3.12 17.74 -28.32
N THR A 124 2.27 17.54 -29.32
CA THR A 124 1.67 18.64 -30.07
C THR A 124 0.72 19.39 -29.17
N VAL A 125 0.96 20.69 -29.01
CA VAL A 125 0.08 21.62 -28.30
C VAL A 125 -0.41 22.64 -29.32
N GLU A 126 -1.71 22.83 -29.35
CA GLU A 126 -2.35 23.88 -30.14
C GLU A 126 -2.78 24.96 -29.17
N GLU A 127 -2.18 26.14 -29.30
CA GLU A 127 -2.43 27.28 -28.43
C GLU A 127 -2.55 28.56 -29.25
N SER A 128 -3.50 29.42 -28.89
CA SER A 128 -3.53 30.80 -29.36
C SER A 128 -2.54 31.59 -28.51
N SER A 129 -1.48 32.09 -29.13
CA SER A 129 -0.38 32.78 -28.45
C SER A 129 -0.12 34.13 -29.07
N SER A 130 0.30 35.10 -28.27
CA SER A 130 0.70 36.44 -28.74
C SER A 130 2.01 36.43 -29.54
N VAL A 131 2.71 35.31 -29.53
CA VAL A 131 3.94 35.07 -30.29
C VAL A 131 3.81 33.79 -31.11
N LEU A 132 4.40 33.77 -32.30
CA LEU A 132 4.40 32.58 -33.15
C LEU A 132 5.45 31.58 -32.64
N ARG A 133 5.01 30.39 -32.22
CA ARG A 133 5.86 29.24 -31.88
C ARG A 133 5.33 27.99 -32.57
N GLY A 134 6.18 27.34 -33.36
CA GLY A 134 5.77 26.16 -34.14
C GLY A 134 5.03 26.51 -35.43
N ARG A 135 3.99 25.76 -35.77
CA ARG A 135 3.26 25.88 -37.04
C ARG A 135 1.94 26.64 -36.85
N LEU A 136 1.74 27.70 -37.63
CA LEU A 136 0.45 28.39 -37.69
C LEU A 136 -0.62 27.49 -38.32
N ARG A 137 -1.82 27.49 -37.74
CA ARG A 137 -3.00 26.82 -38.30
C ARG A 137 -3.89 27.86 -38.95
N GLU A 138 -3.60 28.15 -40.22
CA GLU A 138 -4.27 29.20 -41.00
C GLU A 138 -5.79 29.03 -41.06
N ALA A 139 -6.27 27.78 -41.13
CA ALA A 139 -7.70 27.47 -41.14
C ALA A 139 -8.44 27.90 -39.86
N ASP A 140 -7.74 28.06 -38.74
CA ASP A 140 -8.30 28.45 -37.45
C ASP A 140 -8.21 29.98 -37.21
N GLN A 141 -7.74 30.77 -38.20
CA GLN A 141 -7.54 32.23 -38.07
C GLN A 141 -8.58 33.10 -38.80
N LEU A 142 -9.49 32.48 -39.56
CA LEU A 142 -10.59 33.14 -40.29
C LEU A 142 -11.88 33.08 -39.48
#